data_AF-A0A5C5Z5W0-F1
#
_entry.id   AF-A0A5C5Z5W0-F1
#
_cell.length_a   1.000
_cell.length_b   1.000
_cell.length_c   1.000
_cell.angle_alpha   90.00
_cell.angle_beta   90.00
_cell.angle_gamma   90.00
#
_symmetry.space_group_name_H-M   'P 1'
#
loop_
_entity.id
_entity.type
_entity.pdbx_description
1 polymer ?
#
loop_
_entity_poly.entity_id
_entity_poly.type
_entity_poly.pdbx_seq_one_letter_code
_entity_poly.pdbx_strand_id
1 'polypeptide(L)'
;MIVTWLSFPIMGQLTYLIPFVLIHFFLFCNVFRIRRNLELIWAAIFVTSIAICSTVEFPLLMSFAIQLPVSITLILVADRSNWYHGIFASPRQIDDRCDWCQGEIGWFPRFSLSTMILRTVVKVGSNSAVNVPLDRSSPYRCPLMLIDTFGRLHTSLRVSVTDRCNLRCTYCMPAETPDYESRTEILTFEEIERFVRIAVELGVDDVRLTGGEPLVRAELHKLVGRINAIDGIRRMSMTTNGVLLEAQLDDLFAAGLRSVNVSLDALDAASFREATRRPGLDKVLSAITAARKRQMKVKINAIALRGFTERHIEAFGHFARETKIPIRFIEFMPLDTDGTWDSASVLTGAEILARFSKAIRPLVPLTSNDSPATDYQFDDGLGTIGVIPSVSEPFCDTCNRFRLTADGQLRNCLFGEDSGDVRVLLRNGSDDAAIADRIRSAVSSKKAGHGTDDLTFLRPTRPMYSIGG
;
A
#
# COMPACT_ATOMS: atom_id res chain seq x y z
N MET A 1 -19.56 -49.73 23.47
CA MET A 1 -19.62 -51.09 24.01
C MET A 1 -18.41 -51.85 23.46
N ILE A 2 -17.41 -52.11 24.32
CA ILE A 2 -16.28 -53.05 24.13
C ILE A 2 -15.35 -52.69 22.95
N VAL A 3 -14.11 -52.22 23.14
CA VAL A 3 -12.99 -53.00 23.66
C VAL A 3 -12.15 -52.22 24.66
N THR A 4 -11.95 -52.91 25.77
CA THR A 4 -11.15 -52.66 26.96
C THR A 4 -9.66 -52.95 26.77
N TRP A 5 -8.83 -52.23 27.54
CA TRP A 5 -7.48 -52.57 28.02
C TRP A 5 -6.31 -52.58 27.02
N LEU A 6 -5.53 -51.49 27.06
CA LEU A 6 -4.07 -51.51 26.97
C LEU A 6 -3.52 -50.48 27.95
N SER A 7 -3.27 -50.93 29.18
CA SER A 7 -2.53 -50.19 30.20
C SER A 7 -1.05 -50.19 29.81
N PHE A 8 -0.59 -49.13 29.15
CA PHE A 8 0.83 -48.87 28.90
C PHE A 8 1.25 -47.52 29.51
N PRO A 9 2.38 -47.44 30.22
CA PRO A 9 2.81 -46.22 30.91
C PRO A 9 3.49 -45.26 29.92
N ILE A 10 2.71 -44.57 29.07
CA ILE A 10 3.23 -43.55 28.13
C ILE A 10 2.75 -42.15 28.55
N MET A 11 2.38 -41.97 29.82
CA MET A 11 1.90 -40.68 30.31
C MET A 11 3.02 -39.63 30.49
N GLY A 12 4.29 -40.04 30.35
CA GLY A 12 5.47 -39.16 30.47
C GLY A 12 6.05 -38.61 29.16
N GLN A 13 5.80 -39.24 27.99
CA GLN A 13 6.36 -38.79 26.71
C GLN A 13 5.37 -37.94 25.88
N LEU A 14 4.06 -38.16 26.03
CA LEU A 14 3.02 -37.39 25.35
C LEU A 14 3.00 -35.90 25.78
N THR A 15 3.38 -35.60 27.02
CA THR A 15 3.43 -34.25 27.57
C THR A 15 4.50 -33.36 26.92
N TYR A 16 5.55 -33.94 26.34
CA TYR A 16 6.60 -33.20 25.61
C TYR A 16 6.37 -33.16 24.10
N LEU A 17 5.62 -34.11 23.55
CA LEU A 17 5.28 -34.16 22.13
C LEU A 17 4.27 -33.08 21.74
N ILE A 18 3.25 -32.82 22.57
CA ILE A 18 2.19 -31.86 22.24
C ILE A 18 2.72 -30.42 22.05
N PRO A 19 3.53 -29.85 22.98
CA PRO A 19 4.09 -28.51 22.78
C PRO A 19 5.03 -28.45 21.57
N PHE A 20 5.79 -29.52 21.31
CA PHE A 20 6.77 -29.56 20.23
C PHE A 20 6.13 -29.64 18.84
N VAL A 21 5.05 -30.42 18.71
CA VAL A 21 4.21 -30.53 17.52
C VAL A 21 3.50 -29.20 17.25
N LEU A 22 3.00 -28.53 18.29
CA LEU A 22 2.39 -27.21 18.16
C LEU A 22 3.41 -26.15 17.71
N ILE A 23 4.64 -26.15 18.26
CA ILE A 23 5.71 -25.22 17.85
C ILE A 23 6.15 -25.48 16.40
N HIS A 24 6.31 -26.75 16.00
CA HIS A 24 6.68 -27.09 14.62
C HIS A 24 5.58 -26.74 13.62
N PHE A 25 4.32 -27.04 13.95
CA PHE A 25 3.18 -26.62 13.12
C PHE A 25 3.11 -25.09 13.00
N PHE A 26 3.32 -24.37 14.11
CA PHE A 26 3.29 -22.92 14.14
C PHE A 26 4.44 -22.29 13.34
N LEU A 27 5.65 -22.86 13.42
CA LEU A 27 6.80 -22.43 12.60
C LEU A 27 6.58 -22.76 11.12
N PHE A 28 6.05 -23.94 10.81
CA PHE A 28 5.75 -24.36 9.44
C PHE A 28 4.69 -23.45 8.78
N CYS A 29 3.60 -23.12 9.49
CA CYS A 29 2.58 -22.19 9.01
C CYS A 29 3.11 -20.76 8.83
N ASN A 30 3.95 -20.26 9.75
CA ASN A 30 4.49 -18.91 9.68
C ASN A 30 5.59 -18.74 8.64
N VAL A 31 6.46 -19.74 8.46
CA VAL A 31 7.56 -19.67 7.49
C VAL A 31 7.05 -19.77 6.05
N PHE A 32 5.95 -20.50 5.81
CA PHE A 32 5.49 -20.80 4.44
C PHE A 32 4.16 -20.16 4.02
N ARG A 33 3.57 -19.27 4.84
CA ARG A 33 2.33 -18.50 4.54
C ARG A 33 1.25 -19.33 3.80
N ILE A 34 0.92 -20.50 4.34
CA ILE A 34 -0.09 -21.39 3.75
C ILE A 34 -1.45 -20.66 3.76
N ARG A 35 -2.19 -20.69 2.64
CA ARG A 35 -3.56 -20.15 2.59
C ARG A 35 -4.45 -20.87 3.60
N ARG A 36 -5.20 -20.10 4.41
CA ARG A 36 -6.11 -20.56 5.49
C ARG A 36 -6.95 -21.80 5.13
N ASN A 37 -7.38 -21.89 3.88
CA ASN A 37 -8.31 -22.90 3.38
C ASN A 37 -7.70 -24.31 3.27
N LEU A 38 -6.37 -24.44 3.35
CA LEU A 38 -5.66 -25.72 3.26
C LEU A 38 -5.04 -26.16 4.60
N GLU A 39 -5.14 -25.33 5.65
CA GLU A 39 -4.54 -25.60 6.97
C GLU A 39 -5.06 -26.90 7.59
N LEU A 40 -6.35 -27.20 7.44
CA LEU A 40 -6.98 -28.41 8.00
C LEU A 40 -6.51 -29.69 7.30
N ILE A 41 -6.29 -29.65 5.99
CA ILE A 41 -5.82 -30.80 5.21
C ILE A 41 -4.36 -31.11 5.58
N TRP A 42 -3.53 -30.08 5.68
CA TRP A 42 -2.13 -30.25 6.07
C TRP A 42 -1.96 -30.63 7.54
N ALA A 43 -2.77 -30.08 8.44
CA ALA A 43 -2.81 -30.51 9.83
C ALA A 43 -3.23 -31.98 9.94
N ALA A 44 -4.22 -32.43 9.16
CA ALA A 44 -4.63 -33.83 9.12
C ALA A 44 -3.48 -34.74 8.62
N ILE A 45 -2.83 -34.40 7.51
CA ILE A 45 -1.70 -35.18 6.97
C ILE A 45 -0.56 -35.26 7.98
N PHE A 46 -0.24 -34.16 8.66
CA PHE A 46 0.85 -34.10 9.65
C PHE A 46 0.53 -34.94 10.89
N VAL A 47 -0.69 -34.82 11.43
CA VAL A 47 -1.15 -35.61 12.59
C VAL A 47 -1.20 -37.10 12.24
N THR A 48 -1.69 -37.47 11.06
CA THR A 48 -1.70 -38.86 10.60
C THR A 48 -0.28 -39.41 10.44
N SER A 49 0.66 -38.60 9.94
CA SER A 49 2.06 -39.02 9.79
C SER A 49 2.75 -39.26 11.14
N ILE A 50 2.48 -38.41 12.15
CA ILE A 50 2.97 -38.60 13.51
C ILE A 50 2.33 -39.84 14.15
N ALA A 51 1.03 -40.05 13.96
CA ALA A 51 0.32 -41.21 14.47
C ALA A 51 0.92 -42.51 13.89
N ILE A 52 1.21 -42.55 12.58
CA ILE A 52 1.86 -43.70 11.93
C ILE A 52 3.29 -43.91 12.46
N CYS A 53 4.06 -42.83 12.68
CA CYS A 53 5.42 -42.95 13.23
C CYS A 53 5.42 -43.39 14.71
N SER A 54 4.32 -43.18 15.43
CA SER A 54 4.18 -43.60 16.84
C SER A 54 3.73 -45.05 17.02
N THR A 55 3.12 -45.68 16.01
CA THR A 55 2.62 -47.06 16.07
C THR A 55 3.64 -48.09 15.58
N VAL A 56 4.64 -47.65 14.82
CA VAL A 56 5.76 -48.47 14.38
C VAL A 56 6.95 -47.96 15.18
N GLU A 57 7.52 -48.72 16.12
CA GLU A 57 8.61 -48.31 17.03
C GLU A 57 9.88 -47.84 16.29
N PHE A 58 9.81 -46.70 15.62
CA PHE A 58 10.89 -46.10 14.86
C PHE A 58 11.60 -45.06 15.73
N PRO A 59 12.93 -45.03 15.73
CA PRO A 59 13.67 -43.94 16.36
C PRO A 59 13.23 -42.62 15.74
N LEU A 60 12.82 -41.64 16.55
CA LEU A 60 12.29 -40.33 16.11
C LEU A 60 13.12 -39.69 14.97
N LEU A 61 14.45 -39.86 15.02
CA LEU A 61 15.41 -39.37 14.03
C LEU A 61 15.24 -39.95 12.62
N MET A 62 14.80 -41.21 12.49
CA MET A 62 14.51 -41.85 11.19
C MET A 62 13.19 -41.37 10.59
N SER A 63 12.19 -41.06 11.42
CA SER A 63 10.93 -40.44 10.98
C SER A 63 11.20 -39.05 10.35
N PHE A 64 12.12 -38.26 10.92
CA PHE A 64 12.58 -37.00 10.32
C PHE A 64 13.28 -37.20 8.97
N ALA A 65 14.12 -38.25 8.84
CA ALA A 65 14.83 -38.55 7.59
C ALA A 65 13.90 -38.95 6.44
N ILE A 66 12.69 -39.45 6.73
CA ILE A 66 11.67 -39.82 5.75
C ILE A 66 10.70 -38.66 5.48
N GLN A 67 10.32 -37.89 6.51
CA GLN A 67 9.37 -36.78 6.36
C GLN A 67 9.97 -35.58 5.62
N LEU A 68 11.25 -35.28 5.81
CA LEU A 68 11.87 -34.11 5.18
C LEU A 68 11.91 -34.25 3.64
N PRO A 69 12.36 -35.39 3.05
CA PRO A 69 12.35 -35.56 1.61
C PRO A 69 10.95 -35.66 1.01
N VAL A 70 9.99 -36.29 1.71
CA VAL A 70 8.59 -36.40 1.25
C VAL A 70 7.92 -35.03 1.23
N SER A 71 8.15 -34.20 2.26
CA SER A 71 7.65 -32.83 2.32
C SER A 71 8.27 -31.97 1.23
N ILE A 72 9.59 -32.06 1.02
CA ILE A 72 10.31 -31.36 -0.06
C ILE A 72 9.81 -31.81 -1.44
N THR A 73 9.57 -33.11 -1.65
CA THR A 73 9.10 -33.64 -2.94
C THR A 73 7.67 -33.24 -3.23
N LEU A 74 6.76 -33.30 -2.25
CA LEU A 74 5.38 -32.83 -2.40
C LEU A 74 5.33 -31.31 -2.64
N ILE A 75 6.23 -30.55 -2.03
CA ILE A 75 6.45 -29.13 -2.29
C ILE A 75 6.87 -28.88 -3.75
N LEU A 76 7.86 -29.62 -4.25
CA LEU A 76 8.36 -29.46 -5.63
C LEU A 76 7.36 -29.93 -6.69
N VAL A 77 6.48 -30.87 -6.35
CA VAL A 77 5.43 -31.38 -7.25
C VAL A 77 4.18 -30.50 -7.23
N ALA A 78 3.84 -29.90 -6.07
CA ALA A 78 2.73 -28.96 -5.96
C ALA A 78 3.05 -27.59 -6.56
N ASP A 79 4.34 -27.20 -6.59
CA ASP A 79 4.78 -25.91 -7.10
C ASP A 79 5.46 -26.03 -8.48
N ARG A 80 4.64 -26.12 -9.54
CA ARG A 80 5.08 -25.82 -10.92
C ARG A 80 5.26 -24.31 -11.18
N SER A 81 5.24 -23.50 -10.14
CA SER A 81 5.25 -22.03 -10.18
C SER A 81 6.39 -21.49 -9.32
N ASN A 82 7.63 -21.86 -9.66
CA ASN A 82 8.93 -21.30 -9.22
C ASN A 82 8.90 -20.00 -8.40
N TRP A 83 8.51 -20.04 -7.12
CA TRP A 83 8.69 -18.92 -6.19
C TRP A 83 9.10 -19.45 -4.82
N TYR A 84 10.40 -19.76 -4.68
CA TYR A 84 11.03 -19.89 -3.36
C TYR A 84 11.90 -18.67 -3.09
N HIS A 85 11.41 -17.80 -2.21
CA HIS A 85 12.23 -16.82 -1.49
C HIS A 85 12.83 -17.52 -0.27
N GLY A 86 14.06 -18.02 -0.41
CA GLY A 86 14.91 -18.28 0.74
C GLY A 86 15.25 -16.95 1.43
N ILE A 87 15.56 -17.01 2.72
CA ILE A 87 15.89 -15.89 3.62
C ILE A 87 17.17 -15.12 3.21
N PHE A 88 17.67 -15.30 1.99
CA PHE A 88 18.74 -14.51 1.40
C PHE A 88 18.28 -13.94 0.06
N ALA A 89 18.18 -12.60 0.02
CA ALA A 89 18.14 -11.70 -1.14
C ALA A 89 17.34 -12.10 -2.40
N SER A 90 16.44 -11.20 -2.81
CA SER A 90 15.84 -11.20 -4.15
C SER A 90 16.92 -11.06 -5.25
N PRO A 91 16.93 -11.92 -6.30
CA PRO A 91 17.89 -11.81 -7.41
C PRO A 91 17.72 -10.59 -8.32
N ARG A 92 16.71 -9.74 -8.12
CA ARG A 92 16.40 -8.63 -9.05
C ARG A 92 17.00 -7.27 -8.69
N GLN A 93 17.86 -7.19 -7.68
CA GLN A 93 18.56 -5.95 -7.29
C GLN A 93 20.01 -6.18 -6.88
N ILE A 94 20.73 -7.04 -7.60
CA ILE A 94 22.20 -7.01 -7.53
C ILE A 94 22.64 -5.85 -8.45
N ASP A 95 22.80 -4.67 -7.87
CA ASP A 95 23.62 -3.60 -8.45
C ASP A 95 25.07 -4.12 -8.45
N ASP A 96 25.77 -3.98 -9.58
CA ASP A 96 27.14 -4.48 -9.83
C ASP A 96 28.23 -3.84 -8.93
N ARG A 97 27.82 -3.16 -7.84
CA ARG A 97 28.68 -2.47 -6.88
C ARG A 97 28.55 -2.98 -5.44
N CYS A 98 27.90 -4.13 -5.23
CA CYS A 98 27.91 -4.79 -3.93
C CYS A 98 29.14 -5.72 -3.81
N ASP A 99 30.20 -5.26 -3.14
CA ASP A 99 31.41 -6.04 -2.85
C ASP A 99 31.14 -7.32 -2.03
N TRP A 100 29.93 -7.48 -1.47
CA TRP A 100 29.50 -8.69 -0.77
C TRP A 100 29.19 -9.85 -1.72
N CYS A 101 28.80 -9.55 -2.97
CA CYS A 101 28.45 -10.58 -3.97
C CYS A 101 29.67 -11.04 -4.80
N GLN A 102 30.83 -10.39 -4.67
CA GLN A 102 32.05 -10.75 -5.39
C GLN A 102 33.01 -11.65 -4.59
N GLY A 103 32.60 -12.13 -3.42
CA GLY A 103 33.39 -13.10 -2.65
C GLY A 103 33.34 -14.49 -3.29
N GLU A 104 34.43 -14.87 -3.96
CA GLU A 104 34.70 -16.23 -4.42
C GLU A 104 34.36 -17.26 -3.33
N ILE A 105 33.72 -18.35 -3.74
CA ILE A 105 33.38 -19.51 -2.91
C ILE A 105 34.69 -20.18 -2.47
N GLY A 106 35.31 -19.63 -1.44
CA GLY A 106 36.49 -20.13 -0.76
C GLY A 106 36.09 -20.95 0.45
N TRP A 107 36.41 -22.23 0.40
CA TRP A 107 36.33 -23.22 1.49
C TRP A 107 36.75 -22.65 2.87
N PHE A 108 35.88 -22.78 3.88
CA PHE A 108 36.28 -22.82 5.29
C PHE A 108 35.55 -23.96 6.05
N PRO A 109 36.19 -24.58 7.06
CA PRO A 109 35.95 -25.96 7.46
C PRO A 109 34.89 -26.14 8.56
N ARG A 110 34.37 -27.38 8.61
CA ARG A 110 33.45 -27.98 9.59
C ARG A 110 33.47 -27.34 10.99
N PHE A 111 32.37 -26.69 11.37
CA PHE A 111 31.97 -26.55 12.76
C PHE A 111 30.76 -27.45 13.06
N SER A 112 30.86 -28.20 14.16
CA SER A 112 29.87 -29.16 14.64
C SER A 112 28.64 -28.46 15.22
N LEU A 113 27.46 -28.94 14.83
CA LEU A 113 26.13 -28.47 15.26
C LEU A 113 25.92 -28.50 16.80
N SER A 114 26.82 -29.15 17.56
CA SER A 114 26.73 -29.33 19.01
C SER A 114 26.92 -28.04 19.80
N THR A 115 27.67 -27.06 19.28
CA THR A 115 28.09 -25.88 20.05
C THR A 115 27.06 -24.74 20.03
N MET A 116 26.12 -24.78 19.08
CA MET A 116 25.10 -23.73 18.91
C MET A 116 23.89 -23.90 19.85
N ILE A 117 23.64 -25.12 20.35
CA ILE A 117 22.45 -25.43 21.15
C ILE A 117 22.65 -25.12 22.65
N LEU A 118 23.90 -25.01 23.13
CA LEU A 118 24.19 -24.83 24.56
C LEU A 118 24.25 -23.37 25.06
N ARG A 119 23.92 -22.37 24.22
CA ARG A 119 23.80 -20.95 24.66
C ARG A 119 22.40 -20.37 24.64
N THR A 120 21.38 -21.11 24.18
CA THR A 120 19.98 -20.65 24.15
C THR A 120 19.11 -21.31 25.22
N VAL A 121 19.73 -21.70 26.34
CA VAL A 121 19.01 -22.09 27.56
C VAL A 121 19.49 -21.17 28.69
N VAL A 122 19.06 -19.90 28.65
CA VAL A 122 19.11 -19.01 29.82
C VAL A 122 17.75 -18.32 29.94
N LYS A 123 16.98 -18.80 30.92
CA LYS A 123 15.83 -18.17 31.61
C LYS A 123 14.69 -17.60 30.75
N VAL A 124 13.70 -18.46 30.49
CA VAL A 124 12.30 -18.03 30.50
C VAL A 124 11.92 -17.77 31.96
N GLY A 125 11.90 -16.50 32.34
CA GLY A 125 11.49 -16.05 33.67
C GLY A 125 11.38 -14.53 33.70
N SER A 126 10.16 -14.06 33.95
CA SER A 126 9.67 -12.68 34.10
C SER A 126 9.68 -11.74 32.89
N ASN A 127 8.50 -11.17 32.63
CA ASN A 127 8.22 -10.01 31.77
C ASN A 127 9.37 -9.00 31.76
N SER A 128 10.07 -8.91 30.64
CA SER A 128 10.86 -7.74 30.27
C SER A 128 11.09 -7.75 28.77
N ALA A 129 10.72 -6.65 28.11
CA ALA A 129 10.95 -6.44 26.69
C ALA A 129 12.46 -6.56 26.39
N VAL A 130 12.83 -7.45 25.47
CA VAL A 130 14.20 -7.54 24.97
C VAL A 130 14.43 -6.33 24.06
N ASN A 131 14.97 -5.26 24.64
CA ASN A 131 15.57 -4.17 23.89
C ASN A 131 16.90 -4.67 23.32
N VAL A 132 16.91 -5.02 22.04
CA VAL A 132 18.16 -5.16 21.30
C VAL A 132 18.71 -3.74 21.08
N PRO A 133 19.88 -3.37 21.63
CA PRO A 133 20.46 -2.07 21.37
C PRO A 133 20.83 -2.02 19.89
N LEU A 134 20.20 -1.13 19.13
CA LEU A 134 20.68 -0.78 17.79
C LEU A 134 22.05 -0.12 17.98
N ASP A 135 23.11 -0.83 17.59
CA ASP A 135 24.46 -0.28 17.53
C ASP A 135 24.46 0.90 16.55
N ARG A 136 24.53 2.11 17.11
CA ARG A 136 24.51 3.38 16.37
C ARG A 136 25.85 3.69 15.68
N SER A 137 26.86 2.83 15.82
CA SER A 137 28.23 3.07 15.35
C SER A 137 28.63 2.32 14.07
N SER A 138 27.75 1.48 13.51
CA SER A 138 28.06 0.73 12.28
C SER A 138 28.15 1.65 11.05
N PRO A 139 29.27 1.65 10.30
CA PRO A 139 29.44 2.43 9.08
C PRO A 139 28.63 1.90 7.88
N TYR A 140 27.98 0.73 8.02
CA TYR A 140 27.12 0.14 7.00
C TYR A 140 25.66 0.41 7.33
N ARG A 141 25.17 1.59 6.94
CA ARG A 141 23.72 1.88 6.94
C ARG A 141 23.08 1.07 5.82
N CYS A 142 22.60 -0.14 6.11
CA CYS A 142 21.57 -0.74 5.27
C CYS A 142 20.43 0.29 5.20
N PRO A 143 19.95 0.70 4.00
CA PRO A 143 18.87 1.67 3.92
C PRO A 143 17.74 1.19 4.82
N LEU A 144 17.36 2.02 5.79
CA LEU A 144 16.35 1.71 6.80
C LEU A 144 14.98 1.74 6.09
N MET A 145 14.73 0.69 5.30
CA MET A 145 13.54 0.53 4.50
C MET A 145 12.30 0.57 5.39
N LEU A 146 11.29 1.33 4.96
CA LEU A 146 9.98 1.36 5.61
C LEU A 146 9.20 0.07 5.31
N ILE A 147 9.41 -0.95 6.12
CA ILE A 147 8.69 -2.23 6.03
C ILE A 147 7.72 -2.34 7.21
N ASP A 148 6.48 -2.68 6.94
CA ASP A 148 5.49 -2.93 7.99
C ASP A 148 5.50 -4.38 8.52
N THR A 149 4.65 -4.66 9.50
CA THR A 149 4.52 -5.98 10.14
C THR A 149 4.03 -7.09 9.21
N PHE A 150 3.58 -6.76 8.00
CA PHE A 150 3.13 -7.70 6.98
C PHE A 150 4.18 -7.90 5.87
N GLY A 151 5.32 -7.22 5.96
CA GLY A 151 6.41 -7.30 4.97
C GLY A 151 6.19 -6.41 3.75
N ARG A 152 5.25 -5.45 3.80
CA ARG A 152 5.04 -4.51 2.68
C ARG A 152 6.07 -3.40 2.76
N LEU A 153 6.77 -3.15 1.66
CA LEU A 153 7.69 -2.03 1.51
C LEU A 153 6.92 -0.75 1.15
N HIS A 154 7.09 0.32 1.92
CA HIS A 154 6.40 1.59 1.73
C HIS A 154 7.30 2.63 1.06
N THR A 155 7.11 2.82 -0.24
CA THR A 155 7.89 3.77 -1.06
C THR A 155 7.10 5.00 -1.50
N SER A 156 5.78 5.03 -1.26
CA SER A 156 4.90 6.08 -1.75
C SER A 156 4.31 6.95 -0.63
N LEU A 157 4.61 8.25 -0.70
CA LEU A 157 4.14 9.26 0.24
C LEU A 157 3.12 10.19 -0.44
N ARG A 158 1.94 10.36 0.16
CA ARG A 158 1.05 11.47 -0.18
C ARG A 158 1.23 12.62 0.80
N VAL A 159 1.33 13.83 0.27
CA VAL A 159 1.45 15.06 1.06
C VAL A 159 0.26 15.95 0.77
N SER A 160 -0.59 16.15 1.77
CA SER A 160 -1.64 17.17 1.73
C SER A 160 -1.02 18.52 2.09
N VAL A 161 -1.09 19.49 1.18
CA VAL A 161 -0.47 20.82 1.38
C VAL A 161 -1.45 21.85 1.96
N THR A 162 -2.74 21.50 1.98
CA THR A 162 -3.83 22.34 2.49
C THR A 162 -5.09 21.50 2.65
N ASP A 163 -5.96 21.93 3.54
CA ASP A 163 -7.34 21.45 3.74
C ASP A 163 -8.38 22.25 2.93
N ARG A 164 -7.98 23.32 2.24
CA ARG A 164 -8.89 24.20 1.49
C ARG A 164 -9.14 23.68 0.09
N CYS A 165 -10.35 23.90 -0.43
CA CYS A 165 -10.70 23.58 -1.81
C CYS A 165 -11.64 24.62 -2.42
N ASN A 166 -11.51 24.84 -3.73
CA ASN A 166 -12.36 25.70 -4.54
C ASN A 166 -13.61 25.00 -5.11
N LEU A 167 -13.72 23.68 -4.96
CA LEU A 167 -14.92 22.88 -5.28
C LEU A 167 -15.64 22.39 -4.02
N ARG A 168 -16.84 21.84 -4.19
CA ARG A 168 -17.70 21.31 -3.11
C ARG A 168 -18.30 19.97 -3.53
N CYS A 169 -17.43 19.03 -3.91
CA CYS A 169 -17.87 17.75 -4.47
C CYS A 169 -18.72 16.95 -3.49
N THR A 170 -19.86 16.43 -3.96
CA THR A 170 -20.88 15.74 -3.15
C THR A 170 -20.32 14.55 -2.36
N TYR A 171 -19.26 13.91 -2.86
CA TYR A 171 -18.62 12.74 -2.26
C TYR A 171 -17.40 13.06 -1.39
N CYS A 172 -17.05 14.35 -1.20
CA CYS A 172 -15.78 14.74 -0.57
C CYS A 172 -15.92 15.91 0.42
N MET A 173 -16.67 16.95 0.05
CA MET A 173 -16.80 18.17 0.83
C MET A 173 -18.27 18.51 1.11
N PRO A 174 -18.58 19.06 2.29
CA PRO A 174 -19.92 19.54 2.59
C PRO A 174 -20.30 20.67 1.63
N ALA A 175 -21.60 20.94 1.47
CA ALA A 175 -22.06 22.02 0.60
C ALA A 175 -21.62 23.39 1.13
N GLU A 176 -21.70 23.54 2.45
CA GLU A 176 -21.22 24.71 3.18
C GLU A 176 -19.70 24.70 3.30
N THR A 177 -19.13 25.87 3.60
CA THR A 177 -17.68 25.95 3.83
C THR A 177 -17.37 25.36 5.21
N PRO A 178 -16.53 24.32 5.29
CA PRO A 178 -16.14 23.76 6.58
C PRO A 178 -15.21 24.71 7.34
N ASP A 179 -15.09 24.49 8.64
CA ASP A 179 -14.07 25.14 9.44
C ASP A 179 -12.70 24.61 9.04
N TYR A 180 -11.92 25.48 8.39
CA TYR A 180 -10.56 25.17 7.99
C TYR A 180 -9.60 25.37 9.15
N GLU A 181 -8.54 24.57 9.12
CA GLU A 181 -7.39 24.76 9.99
C GLU A 181 -6.80 26.15 9.80
N SER A 182 -6.37 26.73 10.92
CA SER A 182 -5.72 28.03 10.92
C SER A 182 -4.43 27.95 10.10
N ARG A 183 -4.02 29.08 9.50
CA ARG A 183 -2.78 29.11 8.69
C ARG A 183 -1.53 28.73 9.50
N THR A 184 -1.53 28.97 10.81
CA THR A 184 -0.42 28.61 11.70
C THR A 184 -0.41 27.12 12.04
N GLU A 185 -1.55 26.43 11.92
CA GLU A 185 -1.64 25.00 12.18
C GLU A 185 -1.18 24.15 10.99
N ILE A 186 -1.24 24.71 9.77
CA ILE A 186 -0.76 24.06 8.55
C ILE A 186 0.77 24.11 8.46
N LEU A 187 1.37 23.02 7.99
CA LEU A 187 2.81 22.93 7.79
C LEU A 187 3.34 23.96 6.76
N THR A 188 4.53 24.49 7.03
CA THR A 188 5.27 25.34 6.09
C THR A 188 5.93 24.50 5.00
N PHE A 189 6.42 25.16 3.94
CA PHE A 189 7.13 24.44 2.88
C PHE A 189 8.46 23.87 3.35
N GLU A 190 9.14 24.57 4.28
CA GLU A 190 10.39 24.13 4.91
C GLU A 190 10.15 22.90 5.80
N GLU A 191 9.04 22.88 6.55
CA GLU A 191 8.63 21.72 7.37
C GLU A 191 8.32 20.50 6.48
N ILE A 192 7.59 20.69 5.38
CA ILE A 192 7.28 19.61 4.42
C ILE A 192 8.56 19.12 3.73
N GLU A 193 9.42 20.01 3.26
CA GLU A 193 10.70 19.67 2.62
C GLU A 193 11.56 18.81 3.55
N ARG A 194 11.70 19.24 4.81
CA ARG A 194 12.44 18.49 5.83
C ARG A 194 11.86 17.10 6.03
N PHE A 195 10.53 17.00 6.18
CA PHE A 195 9.86 15.70 6.33
C PHE A 195 10.09 14.78 5.13
N VAL A 196 9.93 15.31 3.91
CA VAL A 196 10.10 14.53 2.68
C VAL A 196 11.53 14.04 2.55
N ARG A 197 12.54 14.87 2.82
CA ARG A 197 13.95 14.45 2.80
C ARG A 197 14.20 13.29 3.75
N ILE A 198 13.71 13.37 4.99
CA ILE A 198 13.85 12.30 5.98
C ILE A 198 13.13 11.04 5.49
N ALA A 199 11.93 11.15 4.91
CA ALA A 199 11.22 10.00 4.37
C ALA A 199 11.97 9.33 3.19
N VAL A 200 12.65 10.11 2.35
CA VAL A 200 13.48 9.61 1.24
C VAL A 200 14.67 8.80 1.77
N GLU A 201 15.31 9.25 2.84
CA GLU A 201 16.37 8.48 3.53
C GLU A 201 15.88 7.11 4.07
N LEU A 202 14.56 6.95 4.23
CA LEU A 202 13.91 5.69 4.64
C LEU A 202 13.39 4.85 3.46
N GLY A 203 13.66 5.27 2.23
CA GLY A 203 13.32 4.54 1.00
C GLY A 203 12.06 5.02 0.27
N VAL A 204 11.48 6.16 0.65
CA VAL A 204 10.44 6.81 -0.16
C VAL A 204 11.05 7.34 -1.46
N ASP A 205 10.46 6.99 -2.60
CA ASP A 205 10.91 7.44 -3.92
C ASP A 205 9.77 8.01 -4.80
N ASP A 206 8.53 7.94 -4.33
CA ASP A 206 7.33 8.41 -5.03
C ASP A 206 6.52 9.36 -4.14
N VAL A 207 6.54 10.65 -4.47
CA VAL A 207 5.83 11.70 -3.73
C VAL A 207 4.66 12.24 -4.56
N ARG A 208 3.49 12.27 -3.93
CA ARG A 208 2.27 12.84 -4.52
C ARG A 208 1.75 14.01 -3.71
N LEU A 209 1.74 15.19 -4.32
CA LEU A 209 1.11 16.39 -3.75
C LEU A 209 -0.41 16.34 -3.98
N THR A 210 -1.15 16.71 -2.94
CA THR A 210 -2.63 16.76 -2.90
C THR A 210 -3.06 17.83 -1.89
N GLY A 211 -4.33 17.92 -1.53
CA GLY A 211 -4.89 18.85 -0.56
C GLY A 211 -6.07 18.24 0.23
N GLY A 212 -7.25 18.84 0.35
CA GLY A 212 -7.76 20.03 -0.31
C GLY A 212 -7.64 19.99 -1.84
N GLU A 213 -7.67 21.17 -2.44
CA GLU A 213 -7.13 21.42 -3.77
C GLU A 213 -5.72 22.00 -3.61
N PRO A 214 -4.64 21.31 -4.02
CA PRO A 214 -3.29 21.82 -3.81
C PRO A 214 -3.07 23.20 -4.44
N LEU A 215 -3.68 23.49 -5.59
CA LEU A 215 -3.48 24.74 -6.31
C LEU A 215 -4.12 25.98 -5.64
N VAL A 216 -4.87 25.81 -4.55
CA VAL A 216 -5.28 26.96 -3.72
C VAL A 216 -4.20 27.37 -2.71
N ARG A 217 -3.17 26.55 -2.51
CA ARG A 217 -2.01 26.90 -1.68
C ARG A 217 -1.10 27.85 -2.47
N ALA A 218 -0.98 29.08 -1.98
CA ALA A 218 -0.17 30.11 -2.62
C ALA A 218 1.28 29.65 -2.82
N GLU A 219 1.86 30.02 -3.96
CA GLU A 219 3.26 29.78 -4.32
C GLU A 219 3.68 28.30 -4.30
N LEU A 220 2.74 27.38 -4.56
CA LEU A 220 3.00 25.93 -4.50
C LEU A 220 4.19 25.47 -5.36
N HIS A 221 4.47 26.15 -6.47
CA HIS A 221 5.64 25.88 -7.31
C HIS A 221 6.97 25.93 -6.52
N LYS A 222 7.07 26.74 -5.46
CA LYS A 222 8.24 26.76 -4.57
C LYS A 222 8.44 25.43 -3.84
N LEU A 223 7.36 24.85 -3.31
CA LEU A 223 7.41 23.53 -2.67
C LEU A 223 7.75 22.43 -3.68
N VAL A 224 7.17 22.49 -4.87
CA VAL A 224 7.49 21.57 -5.97
C VAL A 224 8.99 21.60 -6.28
N GLY A 225 9.57 22.79 -6.41
CA GLY A 225 11.00 22.96 -6.67
C GLY A 225 11.89 22.41 -5.55
N ARG A 226 11.52 22.68 -4.29
CA ARG A 226 12.21 22.15 -3.10
C ARG A 226 12.20 20.62 -3.08
N ILE A 227 11.03 19.99 -3.26
CA ILE A 227 10.91 18.52 -3.26
C ILE A 227 11.65 17.90 -4.44
N ASN A 228 11.55 18.50 -5.63
CA ASN A 228 12.21 17.99 -6.82
C ASN A 228 13.74 18.05 -6.74
N ALA A 229 14.30 18.91 -5.89
CA ALA A 229 15.73 19.01 -5.64
C ALA A 229 16.26 17.96 -4.64
N ILE A 230 15.38 17.15 -4.02
CA ILE A 230 15.78 16.10 -3.07
C ILE A 230 16.26 14.87 -3.86
N ASP A 231 17.54 14.54 -3.70
CA ASP A 231 18.14 13.33 -4.26
C ASP A 231 17.42 12.07 -3.74
N GLY A 232 17.04 11.17 -4.66
CA GLY A 232 16.33 9.92 -4.35
C GLY A 232 14.85 9.92 -4.76
N ILE A 233 14.25 11.09 -5.02
CA ILE A 233 12.90 11.17 -5.59
C ILE A 233 12.93 10.70 -7.05
N ARG A 234 12.27 9.57 -7.33
CA ARG A 234 12.12 9.02 -8.69
C ARG A 234 10.85 9.49 -9.37
N ARG A 235 9.78 9.69 -8.60
CA ARG A 235 8.49 10.11 -9.11
C ARG A 235 7.92 11.23 -8.24
N MET A 236 7.53 12.31 -8.90
CA MET A 236 6.74 13.37 -8.29
C MET A 236 5.49 13.60 -9.14
N SER A 237 4.34 13.65 -8.49
CA SER A 237 3.06 13.93 -9.15
C SER A 237 2.16 14.79 -8.29
N MET A 238 1.13 15.36 -8.90
CA MET A 238 0.11 16.14 -8.20
C MET A 238 -1.28 15.61 -8.54
N THR A 239 -2.17 15.54 -7.56
CA THR A 239 -3.61 15.33 -7.78
C THR A 239 -4.32 16.67 -7.63
N THR A 240 -5.08 17.10 -8.63
CA THR A 240 -5.79 18.38 -8.66
C THR A 240 -7.14 18.22 -9.35
N ASN A 241 -8.12 19.07 -9.03
CA ASN A 241 -9.35 19.18 -9.81
C ASN A 241 -9.15 19.93 -11.14
N GLY A 242 -7.98 20.54 -11.37
CA GLY A 242 -7.59 21.14 -12.64
C GLY A 242 -8.10 22.56 -12.90
N VAL A 243 -9.02 23.10 -12.09
CA VAL A 243 -9.64 24.41 -12.34
C VAL A 243 -8.63 25.56 -12.34
N LEU A 244 -7.58 25.46 -11.52
CA LEU A 244 -6.51 26.47 -11.41
C LEU A 244 -5.22 26.05 -12.11
N LEU A 245 -5.20 24.87 -12.76
CA LEU A 245 -3.97 24.26 -13.25
C LEU A 245 -3.36 25.07 -14.38
N GLU A 246 -4.13 25.51 -15.37
CA GLU A 246 -3.61 26.26 -16.51
C GLU A 246 -2.90 27.55 -16.08
N ALA A 247 -3.48 28.29 -15.13
CA ALA A 247 -2.95 29.57 -14.66
C ALA A 247 -1.62 29.45 -13.91
N GLN A 248 -1.30 28.27 -13.35
CA GLN A 248 -0.07 28.02 -12.59
C GLN A 248 0.88 27.06 -13.31
N LEU A 249 0.51 26.63 -14.52
CA LEU A 249 1.16 25.51 -15.19
C LEU A 249 2.63 25.79 -15.52
N ASP A 250 2.93 27.01 -15.94
CA ASP A 250 4.29 27.41 -16.31
C ASP A 250 5.25 27.38 -15.12
N ASP A 251 4.86 27.95 -14.00
CA ASP A 251 5.66 27.93 -12.77
C ASP A 251 5.85 26.49 -12.24
N LEU A 252 4.79 25.68 -12.26
CA LEU A 252 4.84 24.28 -11.83
C LEU A 252 5.77 23.45 -12.73
N PHE A 253 5.70 23.67 -14.05
CA PHE A 253 6.56 22.99 -15.00
C PHE A 253 8.02 23.44 -14.86
N ALA A 254 8.27 24.74 -14.69
CA ALA A 254 9.61 25.27 -14.42
C ALA A 254 10.20 24.70 -13.13
N ALA A 255 9.37 24.52 -12.09
CA ALA A 255 9.76 23.91 -10.82
C ALA A 255 10.01 22.39 -10.89
N GLY A 256 9.79 21.75 -12.03
CA GLY A 256 10.09 20.32 -12.24
C GLY A 256 8.91 19.36 -12.21
N LEU A 257 7.67 19.85 -12.04
CA LEU A 257 6.49 18.98 -12.11
C LEU A 257 6.31 18.42 -13.53
N ARG A 258 6.13 17.10 -13.66
CA ARG A 258 5.95 16.43 -14.96
C ARG A 258 4.71 15.54 -15.04
N SER A 259 4.04 15.26 -13.93
CA SER A 259 2.87 14.38 -13.89
C SER A 259 1.73 14.96 -13.06
N VAL A 260 0.53 14.97 -13.64
CA VAL A 260 -0.69 15.42 -12.97
C VAL A 260 -1.80 14.38 -13.11
N ASN A 261 -2.53 14.16 -12.02
CA ASN A 261 -3.77 13.41 -11.99
C ASN A 261 -4.90 14.42 -11.82
N VAL A 262 -5.78 14.52 -12.82
CA VAL A 262 -6.91 15.45 -12.83
C VAL A 262 -8.16 14.70 -12.38
N SER A 263 -8.79 15.15 -11.31
CA SER A 263 -10.08 14.63 -10.86
C SER A 263 -11.21 15.22 -11.72
N LEU A 264 -11.92 14.38 -12.48
CA LEU A 264 -12.96 14.81 -13.41
C LEU A 264 -14.03 13.71 -13.57
N ASP A 265 -15.22 13.95 -13.01
CA ASP A 265 -16.29 12.94 -12.96
C ASP A 265 -17.30 13.03 -14.11
N ALA A 266 -17.30 14.12 -14.87
CA ALA A 266 -18.20 14.34 -16.01
C ALA A 266 -17.54 15.20 -17.11
N LEU A 267 -17.99 15.03 -18.35
CA LEU A 267 -17.51 15.76 -19.53
C LEU A 267 -18.51 16.77 -20.10
N ASP A 268 -19.63 17.00 -19.40
CA ASP A 268 -20.58 18.08 -19.68
C ASP A 268 -20.75 19.01 -18.47
N ALA A 269 -21.08 20.27 -18.75
CA ALA A 269 -21.08 21.32 -17.73
C ALA A 269 -22.18 21.15 -16.67
N ALA A 270 -23.29 20.49 -17.02
CA ALA A 270 -24.41 20.28 -16.11
C ALA A 270 -24.04 19.22 -15.07
N SER A 271 -23.59 18.04 -15.51
CA SER A 271 -23.18 16.97 -14.60
C SER A 271 -21.88 17.29 -13.85
N PHE A 272 -20.96 18.06 -14.43
CA PHE A 272 -19.82 18.59 -13.68
C PHE A 272 -20.28 19.44 -12.49
N ARG A 273 -21.27 20.32 -12.70
CA ARG A 273 -21.82 21.17 -11.65
C ARG A 273 -22.63 20.35 -10.63
N GLU A 274 -23.34 19.32 -11.08
CA GLU A 274 -24.04 18.37 -10.21
C GLU A 274 -23.06 17.70 -9.23
N ALA A 275 -21.95 17.15 -9.75
CA ALA A 275 -20.96 16.46 -8.93
C ALA A 275 -20.16 17.41 -8.02
N THR A 276 -19.75 18.58 -8.52
CA THR A 276 -18.80 19.48 -7.83
C THR A 276 -19.46 20.66 -7.09
N ARG A 277 -20.76 20.86 -7.28
CA ARG A 277 -21.57 22.02 -6.82
C ARG A 277 -21.02 23.38 -7.29
N ARG A 278 -20.13 23.41 -8.28
CA ARG A 278 -19.47 24.60 -8.83
C ARG A 278 -19.26 24.47 -10.36
N PRO A 279 -19.18 25.59 -11.11
CA PRO A 279 -18.76 25.55 -12.51
C PRO A 279 -17.24 25.38 -12.64
N GLY A 280 -16.75 25.09 -13.85
CA GLY A 280 -15.32 25.13 -14.15
C GLY A 280 -14.81 24.07 -15.15
N LEU A 281 -15.68 23.23 -15.71
CA LEU A 281 -15.30 22.18 -16.65
C LEU A 281 -14.45 22.70 -17.83
N ASP A 282 -14.82 23.84 -18.39
CA ASP A 282 -14.10 24.53 -19.47
C ASP A 282 -12.64 24.78 -19.10
N LYS A 283 -12.39 25.28 -17.88
CA LYS A 283 -11.03 25.50 -17.35
C LYS A 283 -10.28 24.18 -17.16
N VAL A 284 -10.95 23.14 -16.68
CA VAL A 284 -10.32 21.82 -16.50
C VAL A 284 -9.88 21.22 -17.84
N LEU A 285 -10.75 21.24 -18.85
CA LEU A 285 -10.43 20.73 -20.19
C LEU A 285 -9.34 21.56 -20.89
N SER A 286 -9.36 22.89 -20.71
CA SER A 286 -8.31 23.78 -21.18
C SER A 286 -6.97 23.47 -20.51
N ALA A 287 -6.96 23.29 -19.20
CA ALA A 287 -5.77 22.92 -18.44
C ALA A 287 -5.18 21.56 -18.84
N ILE A 288 -6.03 20.54 -19.06
CA ILE A 288 -5.62 19.24 -19.58
C ILE A 288 -4.92 19.42 -20.93
N THR A 289 -5.50 20.22 -21.82
CA THR A 289 -4.92 20.50 -23.14
C THR A 289 -3.58 21.24 -23.02
N ALA A 290 -3.50 22.25 -22.15
CA ALA A 290 -2.29 23.02 -21.90
C ALA A 290 -1.15 22.16 -21.30
N ALA A 291 -1.47 21.26 -20.37
CA ALA A 291 -0.51 20.32 -19.77
C ALA A 291 0.03 19.34 -20.81
N ARG A 292 -0.84 18.84 -21.71
CA ARG A 292 -0.42 17.97 -22.81
C ARG A 292 0.47 18.66 -23.82
N LYS A 293 0.21 19.93 -24.15
CA LYS A 293 1.08 20.72 -25.04
C LYS A 293 2.51 20.85 -24.48
N ARG A 294 2.66 20.83 -23.14
CA ARG A 294 3.96 20.80 -22.44
C ARG A 294 4.51 19.39 -22.22
N GLN A 295 3.92 18.38 -22.86
CA GLN A 295 4.30 16.97 -22.74
C GLN A 295 4.27 16.43 -21.30
N MET A 296 3.45 17.02 -20.43
CA MET A 296 3.23 16.48 -19.09
C MET A 296 2.41 15.19 -19.18
N LYS A 297 2.72 14.24 -18.27
CA LYS A 297 1.92 13.02 -18.10
C LYS A 297 0.61 13.39 -17.39
N VAL A 298 -0.49 13.39 -18.14
CA VAL A 298 -1.84 13.62 -17.60
C VAL A 298 -2.55 12.28 -17.44
N LYS A 299 -3.19 12.08 -16.29
CA LYS A 299 -4.15 11.00 -16.05
C LYS A 299 -5.44 11.59 -15.53
N ILE A 300 -6.59 11.00 -15.87
CA ILE A 300 -7.88 11.40 -15.31
C ILE A 300 -8.33 10.37 -14.29
N ASN A 301 -8.81 10.82 -13.14
CA ASN A 301 -9.48 9.99 -12.15
C ASN A 301 -10.94 10.43 -12.03
N ALA A 302 -11.87 9.48 -12.07
CA ALA A 302 -13.30 9.70 -11.87
C ALA A 302 -13.81 8.77 -10.76
N ILE A 303 -14.70 9.25 -9.90
CA ILE A 303 -15.39 8.40 -8.92
C ILE A 303 -16.54 7.67 -9.62
N ALA A 304 -16.63 6.36 -9.39
CA ALA A 304 -17.66 5.50 -9.93
C ALA A 304 -18.91 5.52 -9.04
N LEU A 305 -19.81 6.44 -9.35
CA LEU A 305 -21.07 6.68 -8.67
C LEU A 305 -22.22 6.04 -9.44
N ARG A 306 -22.97 5.14 -8.79
CA ARG A 306 -24.17 4.55 -9.39
C ARG A 306 -25.22 5.62 -9.65
N GLY A 307 -25.87 5.54 -10.81
CA GLY A 307 -26.88 6.51 -11.25
C GLY A 307 -26.31 7.82 -11.81
N PHE A 308 -24.98 7.99 -11.78
CA PHE A 308 -24.29 9.18 -12.28
C PHE A 308 -23.28 8.82 -13.36
N THR A 309 -22.29 7.99 -13.05
CA THR A 309 -21.17 7.66 -13.94
C THR A 309 -21.61 6.95 -15.21
N GLU A 310 -22.67 6.14 -15.15
CA GLU A 310 -23.21 5.39 -16.29
C GLU A 310 -23.57 6.31 -17.46
N ARG A 311 -24.06 7.53 -17.17
CA ARG A 311 -24.45 8.53 -18.17
C ARG A 311 -23.27 9.08 -18.97
N HIS A 312 -22.05 8.91 -18.46
CA HIS A 312 -20.83 9.47 -19.04
C HIS A 312 -19.91 8.42 -19.66
N ILE A 313 -20.27 7.12 -19.61
CA ILE A 313 -19.42 6.03 -20.12
C ILE A 313 -19.02 6.25 -21.57
N GLU A 314 -19.98 6.56 -22.46
CA GLU A 314 -19.68 6.77 -23.88
C GLU A 314 -18.75 7.96 -24.08
N ALA A 315 -19.06 9.10 -23.45
CA ALA A 315 -18.26 10.31 -23.53
C ALA A 315 -16.81 10.08 -23.05
N PHE A 316 -16.63 9.42 -21.90
CA PHE A 316 -15.30 9.08 -21.41
C PHE A 316 -14.57 8.09 -22.31
N GLY A 317 -15.28 7.15 -22.92
CA GLY A 317 -14.72 6.18 -23.85
C GLY A 317 -14.17 6.86 -25.09
N HIS A 318 -14.96 7.72 -25.73
CA HIS A 318 -14.51 8.53 -26.86
C HIS A 318 -13.35 9.45 -26.48
N PHE A 319 -13.47 10.14 -25.34
CA PHE A 319 -12.42 11.03 -24.86
C PHE A 319 -11.09 10.30 -24.62
N ALA A 320 -11.11 9.13 -23.97
CA ALA A 320 -9.91 8.32 -23.74
C ALA A 320 -9.25 7.88 -25.05
N ARG A 321 -10.06 7.54 -26.06
CA ARG A 321 -9.61 7.07 -27.38
C ARG A 321 -9.00 8.20 -28.21
N GLU A 322 -9.67 9.34 -28.28
CA GLU A 322 -9.23 10.52 -29.03
C GLU A 322 -7.99 11.16 -28.42
N THR A 323 -7.99 11.31 -27.09
CA THR A 323 -6.91 12.00 -26.39
C THR A 323 -5.74 11.08 -26.05
N LYS A 324 -5.95 9.75 -26.00
CA LYS A 324 -5.00 8.77 -25.46
C LYS A 324 -4.61 9.04 -24.00
N ILE A 325 -5.42 9.81 -23.27
CA ILE A 325 -5.25 10.03 -21.84
C ILE A 325 -5.88 8.84 -21.10
N PRO A 326 -5.16 8.15 -20.20
CA PRO A 326 -5.74 7.09 -19.41
C PRO A 326 -6.75 7.67 -18.41
N ILE A 327 -7.92 7.06 -18.34
CA ILE A 327 -9.00 7.43 -17.41
C ILE A 327 -9.20 6.29 -16.43
N ARG A 328 -9.09 6.57 -15.14
CA ARG A 328 -9.23 5.59 -14.07
C ARG A 328 -10.49 5.85 -13.26
N PHE A 329 -11.34 4.84 -13.17
CA PHE A 329 -12.54 4.86 -12.34
C PHE A 329 -12.24 4.27 -10.97
N ILE A 330 -12.59 5.00 -9.92
CA ILE A 330 -12.36 4.62 -8.53
C ILE A 330 -13.71 4.31 -7.91
N GLU A 331 -13.88 3.11 -7.36
CA GLU A 331 -15.12 2.75 -6.68
C GLU A 331 -15.41 3.71 -5.53
N PHE A 332 -16.66 4.17 -5.45
CA PHE A 332 -17.07 5.12 -4.43
C PHE A 332 -16.86 4.54 -3.02
N MET A 333 -16.06 5.21 -2.20
CA MET A 333 -15.72 4.82 -0.83
C MET A 333 -16.50 5.67 0.19
N PRO A 334 -16.79 5.16 1.40
CA PRO A 334 -17.50 5.89 2.47
C PRO A 334 -16.59 6.93 3.15
N LEU A 335 -16.22 7.94 2.39
CA LEU A 335 -15.40 9.07 2.82
C LEU A 335 -16.15 10.41 2.70
N ASP A 336 -17.44 10.34 2.37
CA ASP A 336 -18.30 11.49 2.18
C ASP A 336 -18.65 12.15 3.51
N THR A 337 -18.68 13.46 3.51
CA THR A 337 -18.99 14.27 4.70
C THR A 337 -20.47 14.19 5.08
N ASP A 338 -21.32 13.98 4.08
CA ASP A 338 -22.78 14.06 4.21
C ASP A 338 -23.34 12.73 4.77
N GLY A 339 -22.50 11.69 4.87
CA GLY A 339 -22.85 10.40 5.48
C GLY A 339 -23.90 9.62 4.71
N THR A 340 -23.99 9.88 3.41
CA THR A 340 -24.94 9.34 2.44
C THR A 340 -24.44 8.10 1.71
N TRP A 341 -23.17 7.73 1.87
CA TRP A 341 -22.64 6.52 1.24
C TRP A 341 -23.42 5.28 1.68
N ASP A 342 -23.78 4.47 0.69
CA ASP A 342 -24.32 3.13 0.80
C ASP A 342 -23.60 2.23 -0.20
N SER A 343 -23.39 0.97 0.16
CA SER A 343 -22.89 -0.09 -0.73
C SER A 343 -23.65 -0.14 -2.07
N ALA A 344 -24.97 0.11 -2.07
CA ALA A 344 -25.77 0.16 -3.30
C ALA A 344 -25.38 1.33 -4.21
N SER A 345 -24.76 2.40 -3.68
CA SER A 345 -24.29 3.56 -4.44
C SER A 345 -22.98 3.30 -5.20
N VAL A 346 -22.33 2.17 -4.94
CA VAL A 346 -21.07 1.79 -5.60
C VAL A 346 -21.36 1.20 -6.97
N LEU A 347 -20.80 1.80 -8.02
CA LEU A 347 -20.73 1.19 -9.34
C LEU A 347 -19.42 0.41 -9.45
N THR A 348 -19.51 -0.92 -9.51
CA THR A 348 -18.31 -1.78 -9.38
C THR A 348 -17.40 -1.70 -10.60
N GLY A 349 -16.14 -2.06 -10.40
CA GLY A 349 -15.16 -2.17 -11.47
C GLY A 349 -15.61 -3.04 -12.65
N ALA A 350 -16.11 -4.24 -12.35
CA ALA A 350 -16.63 -5.17 -13.36
C ALA A 350 -17.82 -4.58 -14.14
N GLU A 351 -18.72 -3.89 -13.45
CA GLU A 351 -19.87 -3.19 -14.05
C GLU A 351 -19.45 -2.07 -15.00
N ILE A 352 -18.40 -1.32 -14.66
CA ILE A 352 -17.83 -0.26 -15.51
C ILE A 352 -17.24 -0.87 -16.78
N LEU A 353 -16.41 -1.90 -16.64
CA LEU A 353 -15.76 -2.56 -17.77
C LEU A 353 -16.77 -3.18 -18.73
N ALA A 354 -17.83 -3.81 -18.20
CA ALA A 354 -18.91 -4.37 -19.01
C ALA A 354 -19.64 -3.28 -19.81
N ARG A 355 -19.89 -2.12 -19.20
CA ARG A 355 -20.53 -0.97 -19.88
C ARG A 355 -19.64 -0.41 -20.99
N PHE A 356 -18.35 -0.21 -20.74
CA PHE A 356 -17.41 0.20 -21.79
C PHE A 356 -17.32 -0.82 -22.93
N SER A 357 -17.27 -2.11 -22.58
CA SER A 357 -17.21 -3.21 -23.55
C SER A 357 -18.43 -3.23 -24.46
N LYS A 358 -19.61 -2.93 -23.91
CA LYS A 358 -20.88 -2.88 -24.64
C LYS A 358 -21.05 -1.61 -25.47
N ALA A 359 -20.74 -0.45 -24.90
CA ALA A 359 -21.04 0.85 -25.48
C ALA A 359 -19.98 1.33 -26.48
N ILE A 360 -18.72 0.95 -26.26
CA ILE A 360 -17.59 1.41 -27.07
C ILE A 360 -16.99 0.22 -27.81
N ARG A 361 -16.18 -0.59 -27.13
CA ARG A 361 -15.45 -1.74 -27.68
C ARG A 361 -14.96 -2.65 -26.54
N PRO A 362 -14.70 -3.95 -26.80
CA PRO A 362 -14.11 -4.85 -25.82
C PRO A 362 -12.80 -4.31 -25.23
N LEU A 363 -12.58 -4.60 -23.95
CA LEU A 363 -11.40 -4.21 -23.19
C LEU A 363 -10.55 -5.43 -22.84
N VAL A 364 -9.23 -5.31 -22.98
CA VAL A 364 -8.24 -6.33 -22.64
C VAL A 364 -7.37 -5.81 -21.50
N PRO A 365 -7.16 -6.60 -20.42
CA PRO A 365 -6.32 -6.17 -19.30
C PRO A 365 -4.88 -5.96 -19.74
N LEU A 366 -4.27 -4.87 -19.29
CA LEU A 366 -2.85 -4.62 -19.38
C LEU A 366 -2.14 -5.19 -18.14
N THR A 367 -0.91 -5.67 -18.32
CA THR A 367 -0.07 -6.09 -17.20
C THR A 367 0.26 -4.87 -16.34
N SER A 368 -0.33 -4.81 -15.14
CA SER A 368 -0.09 -3.72 -14.20
C SER A 368 1.15 -4.03 -13.35
N ASN A 369 2.05 -3.05 -13.22
CA ASN A 369 3.13 -3.07 -12.24
C ASN A 369 2.83 -2.00 -11.17
N ASP A 370 2.75 -2.42 -9.92
CA ASP A 370 2.78 -1.60 -8.69
C ASP A 370 1.76 -0.43 -8.59
N SER A 371 0.61 -0.51 -9.26
CA SER A 371 -0.49 0.46 -9.14
C SER A 371 -1.74 -0.21 -8.54
N PRO A 372 -2.53 0.48 -7.70
CA PRO A 372 -3.82 -0.03 -7.24
C PRO A 372 -4.86 -0.11 -8.38
N ALA A 373 -4.55 0.43 -9.56
CA ALA A 373 -5.40 0.34 -10.73
C ALA A 373 -5.00 -0.86 -11.58
N THR A 374 -6.00 -1.61 -12.05
CA THR A 374 -5.86 -2.49 -13.19
C THR A 374 -6.26 -1.69 -14.42
N ASP A 375 -5.30 -1.44 -15.30
CA ASP A 375 -5.53 -0.72 -16.55
C ASP A 375 -5.95 -1.70 -17.65
N TYR A 376 -6.90 -1.31 -18.48
CA TYR A 376 -7.42 -2.07 -19.62
C TYR A 376 -7.31 -1.22 -20.88
N GLN A 377 -6.96 -1.85 -22.00
CA GLN A 377 -6.89 -1.21 -23.31
C GLN A 377 -8.03 -1.73 -24.17
N PHE A 378 -8.60 -0.87 -25.02
CA PHE A 378 -9.53 -1.34 -26.03
C PHE A 378 -8.83 -2.29 -27.00
N ASP A 379 -9.55 -3.28 -27.52
CA ASP A 379 -9.03 -4.36 -28.39
C ASP A 379 -8.35 -3.89 -29.68
N ASP A 380 -8.58 -2.65 -30.12
CA ASP A 380 -7.90 -2.00 -31.25
C ASP A 380 -6.69 -1.14 -30.85
N GLY A 381 -6.33 -1.15 -29.56
CA GLY A 381 -5.17 -0.44 -29.03
C GLY A 381 -5.39 1.05 -28.75
N LEU A 382 -6.57 1.60 -29.04
CA LEU A 382 -6.86 3.03 -28.87
C LEU A 382 -7.51 3.30 -27.52
N GLY A 383 -6.86 4.06 -26.64
CA GLY A 383 -7.41 4.49 -25.35
C GLY A 383 -7.24 3.46 -24.23
N THR A 384 -7.27 3.95 -22.99
CA THR A 384 -7.05 3.13 -21.78
C THR A 384 -8.05 3.51 -20.70
N ILE A 385 -8.75 2.51 -20.19
CA ILE A 385 -9.66 2.62 -19.05
C ILE A 385 -9.07 1.80 -17.91
N GLY A 386 -8.82 2.43 -16.76
CA GLY A 386 -8.41 1.74 -15.56
C GLY A 386 -9.51 1.68 -14.53
N VAL A 387 -9.43 0.70 -13.65
CA VAL A 387 -10.35 0.49 -12.54
C VAL A 387 -9.54 0.35 -11.25
N ILE A 388 -9.97 1.06 -10.21
CA ILE A 388 -9.48 0.92 -8.84
C ILE A 388 -10.63 0.34 -8.01
N PRO A 389 -10.66 -0.99 -7.79
CA PRO A 389 -11.74 -1.67 -7.09
C PRO A 389 -11.60 -1.55 -5.57
N SER A 390 -11.67 -0.32 -5.06
CA SER A 390 -11.41 -0.01 -3.64
C SER A 390 -12.39 -0.63 -2.65
N VAL A 391 -13.55 -1.11 -3.12
CA VAL A 391 -14.58 -1.74 -2.28
C VAL A 391 -14.75 -3.21 -2.64
N SER A 392 -14.89 -3.53 -3.92
CA SER A 392 -15.18 -4.90 -4.39
C SER A 392 -13.98 -5.84 -4.31
N GLU A 393 -12.76 -5.33 -4.55
CA GLU A 393 -11.52 -6.13 -4.54
C GLU A 393 -10.36 -5.35 -3.87
N PRO A 394 -10.33 -5.26 -2.53
CA PRO A 394 -9.32 -4.46 -1.81
C PRO A 394 -7.87 -4.90 -2.09
N PHE A 395 -7.01 -3.93 -2.43
CA PHE A 395 -5.57 -4.13 -2.74
C PHE A 395 -4.65 -3.86 -1.54
N CYS A 396 -5.08 -4.20 -0.32
CA CYS A 396 -4.32 -3.85 0.89
C CYS A 396 -2.99 -4.61 1.01
N ASP A 397 -2.94 -5.84 0.50
CA ASP A 397 -1.76 -6.72 0.59
C ASP A 397 -0.53 -6.18 -0.14
N THR A 398 -0.73 -5.31 -1.13
CA THR A 398 0.33 -4.66 -1.91
C THR A 398 0.43 -3.16 -1.63
N CYS A 399 -0.28 -2.65 -0.63
CA CYS A 399 -0.36 -1.21 -0.36
C CYS A 399 0.93 -0.66 0.26
N ASN A 400 1.71 0.07 -0.54
CA ASN A 400 2.98 0.72 -0.18
C ASN A 400 2.86 2.21 0.21
N ARG A 401 1.66 2.67 0.59
CA ARG A 401 1.32 4.10 0.73
C ARG A 401 1.12 4.52 2.17
N PHE A 402 1.64 5.70 2.53
CA PHE A 402 1.27 6.44 3.73
C PHE A 402 1.12 7.94 3.39
N ARG A 403 0.65 8.75 4.36
CA ARG A 403 0.29 10.15 4.14
C ARG A 403 0.81 11.05 5.23
N LEU A 404 1.13 12.27 4.83
CA LEU A 404 1.27 13.46 5.68
C LEU A 404 0.08 14.37 5.41
N THR A 405 -0.72 14.66 6.44
CA THR A 405 -1.81 15.64 6.37
C THR A 405 -1.27 17.07 6.47
N ALA A 406 -2.09 18.06 6.10
CA ALA A 406 -1.64 19.45 6.05
C ALA A 406 -1.32 20.04 7.43
N ASP A 407 -1.97 19.54 8.49
CA ASP A 407 -1.72 19.82 9.91
C ASP A 407 -0.63 18.93 10.54
N GLY A 408 0.09 18.14 9.72
CA GLY A 408 1.25 17.35 10.15
C GLY A 408 0.95 16.07 10.93
N GLN A 409 -0.22 15.48 10.70
CA GLN A 409 -0.52 14.12 11.12
C GLN A 409 -0.08 13.10 10.07
N LEU A 410 0.34 11.92 10.53
CA LEU A 410 0.70 10.77 9.73
C LEU A 410 -0.48 9.82 9.65
N ARG A 411 -0.79 9.36 8.44
CA ARG A 411 -1.83 8.35 8.21
C ARG A 411 -1.30 7.21 7.37
N ASN A 412 -1.20 6.03 7.96
CA ASN A 412 -0.75 4.81 7.27
C ASN A 412 -1.88 4.17 6.41
N CYS A 413 -3.13 4.58 6.59
CA CYS A 413 -4.30 4.11 5.83
C CYS A 413 -5.22 5.30 5.50
N LEU A 414 -5.95 5.22 4.38
CA LEU A 414 -6.95 6.23 4.03
C LEU A 414 -8.09 6.23 5.07
N PHE A 415 -8.52 5.04 5.45
CA PHE A 415 -9.62 4.77 6.38
C PHE A 415 -9.18 4.65 7.85
N GLY A 416 -7.88 4.76 8.13
CA GLY A 416 -7.35 4.61 9.49
C GLY A 416 -7.62 5.84 10.37
N GLU A 417 -7.17 5.79 11.61
CA GLU A 417 -7.00 6.99 12.42
C GLU A 417 -5.62 7.60 12.18
N ASP A 418 -5.34 8.73 12.81
CA ASP A 418 -4.02 9.34 12.77
C ASP A 418 -3.03 8.44 13.51
N SER A 419 -2.04 7.95 12.76
CA SER A 419 -0.95 7.10 13.25
C SER A 419 0.19 7.93 13.88
N GLY A 420 0.12 9.26 13.79
CA GLY A 420 0.94 10.12 14.64
C GLY A 420 1.08 11.57 14.26
N ASP A 421 1.66 12.35 15.18
CA ASP A 421 1.91 13.77 14.99
C ASP A 421 3.41 14.00 14.75
N VAL A 422 3.76 14.63 13.63
CA VAL A 422 5.13 15.09 13.34
C VAL A 422 5.26 16.61 13.39
N ARG A 423 4.16 17.36 13.43
CA ARG A 423 4.18 18.82 13.48
C ARG A 423 4.91 19.32 14.72
N VAL A 424 4.60 18.73 15.87
CA VAL A 424 5.26 19.11 17.14
C VAL A 424 6.78 18.85 17.05
N LEU A 425 7.18 17.73 16.46
CA LEU A 425 8.60 17.37 16.26
C LEU A 425 9.30 18.34 15.29
N LEU A 426 8.63 18.72 14.21
CA LEU A 426 9.14 19.65 13.22
C LEU A 426 9.35 21.06 13.79
N ARG A 427 8.48 21.50 14.73
CA ARG A 427 8.50 22.85 15.31
C ARG A 427 9.37 23.00 16.54
N ASN A 428 9.50 21.96 17.36
CA ASN A 428 10.23 22.05 18.63
C ASN A 428 11.74 21.76 18.50
N GLY A 429 12.28 21.80 17.28
CA GLY A 429 13.71 21.57 17.03
C GLY A 429 14.17 20.13 17.32
N SER A 430 13.27 19.14 17.32
CA SER A 430 13.66 17.73 17.42
C SER A 430 14.62 17.36 16.28
N ASP A 431 15.51 16.41 16.51
CA ASP A 431 16.42 15.93 15.48
C ASP A 431 15.69 15.12 14.40
N ASP A 432 16.38 14.88 13.28
CA ASP A 432 15.81 14.11 12.17
C ASP A 432 15.55 12.65 12.55
N ALA A 433 16.29 12.11 13.54
CA ALA A 433 16.12 10.76 14.03
C ALA A 433 14.76 10.56 14.71
N ALA A 434 14.31 11.50 15.53
CA ALA A 434 12.99 11.46 16.16
C ALA A 434 11.85 11.46 15.13
N ILE A 435 11.98 12.25 14.06
CA ILE A 435 11.01 12.29 12.96
C ILE A 435 11.02 10.95 12.21
N ALA A 436 12.21 10.43 11.90
CA ALA A 436 12.36 9.13 11.24
C ALA A 436 11.74 7.98 12.06
N ASP A 437 11.96 7.96 13.37
CA ASP A 437 11.35 6.99 14.28
C ASP A 437 9.83 7.11 14.32
N ARG A 438 9.29 8.33 14.24
CA ARG A 438 7.85 8.53 14.15
C ARG A 438 7.26 7.99 12.85
N ILE A 439 7.94 8.19 11.72
CA ILE A 439 7.55 7.62 10.43
C ILE A 439 7.56 6.09 10.49
N ARG A 440 8.62 5.49 11.03
CA ARG A 440 8.74 4.03 11.20
C ARG A 440 7.60 3.47 12.05
N SER A 441 7.30 4.10 13.18
CA SER A 441 6.21 3.69 14.08
C SER A 441 4.83 3.78 13.41
N ALA A 442 4.59 4.84 12.63
CA ALA A 442 3.36 5.00 11.86
C ALA A 442 3.22 3.89 10.79
N VAL A 443 4.30 3.56 10.08
CA VAL A 443 4.30 2.48 9.08
C VAL A 443 4.15 1.10 9.71
N SER A 444 4.87 0.81 10.80
CA SER A 444 4.83 -0.50 11.46
C SER A 444 3.45 -0.84 12.04
N SER A 445 2.68 0.19 12.43
CA SER A 445 1.32 0.04 12.95
C SER A 445 0.24 -0.10 11.86
N LYS A 446 0.63 -0.13 10.58
CA LYS A 446 -0.31 -0.31 9.47
C LYS A 446 -0.97 -1.69 9.55
N LYS A 447 -2.29 -1.71 9.58
CA LYS A 447 -3.10 -2.94 9.62
C LYS A 447 -3.02 -3.73 8.30
N ALA A 448 -3.35 -5.02 8.33
CA ALA A 448 -3.36 -5.90 7.15
C ALA A 448 -4.26 -5.34 6.05
N GLY A 449 -5.51 -5.05 6.40
CA GLY A 449 -6.49 -4.35 5.57
C GLY A 449 -7.13 -3.20 6.33
N HIS A 450 -8.03 -2.47 5.68
CA HIS A 450 -8.79 -1.38 6.30
C HIS A 450 -9.94 -1.87 7.21
N GLY A 451 -9.74 -2.99 7.92
CA GLY A 451 -10.66 -3.51 8.95
C GLY A 451 -11.90 -4.26 8.42
N THR A 452 -11.95 -4.60 7.13
CA THR A 452 -13.17 -5.08 6.48
C THR A 452 -13.15 -6.58 6.20
N ASP A 453 -13.38 -7.39 7.24
CA ASP A 453 -14.02 -8.71 7.09
C ASP A 453 -15.55 -8.61 7.34
N ASP A 454 -16.01 -7.47 7.86
CA ASP A 454 -17.42 -7.21 8.17
C ASP A 454 -17.88 -5.95 7.40
N LEU A 455 -19.07 -6.00 6.81
CA LEU A 455 -19.64 -4.95 5.94
C LEU A 455 -19.98 -3.65 6.70
N THR A 456 -19.66 -3.58 7.99
CA THR A 456 -19.70 -2.37 8.82
C THR A 456 -18.46 -1.52 8.54
N PHE A 457 -18.46 -0.83 7.41
CA PHE A 457 -17.40 0.11 7.05
C PHE A 457 -17.30 1.20 8.13
N LEU A 458 -16.29 1.12 9.00
CA LEU A 458 -16.04 2.16 9.99
C LEU A 458 -15.62 3.44 9.26
N ARG A 459 -16.48 4.45 9.34
CA ARG A 459 -16.20 5.77 8.74
C ARG A 459 -14.97 6.38 9.43
N PRO A 460 -13.99 6.86 8.66
CA PRO A 460 -12.87 7.56 9.26
C PRO A 460 -13.34 8.83 9.96
N THR A 461 -12.65 9.19 11.03
CA THR A 461 -12.94 10.39 11.83
C THR A 461 -12.67 11.69 11.08
N ARG A 462 -11.81 11.65 10.07
CA ARG A 462 -11.46 12.81 9.24
C ARG A 462 -12.11 12.72 7.86
N PRO A 463 -12.71 13.82 7.35
CA PRO A 463 -13.28 13.86 6.02
C PRO A 463 -12.18 13.85 4.94
N MET A 464 -12.53 13.38 3.74
CA MET A 464 -11.59 13.19 2.61
C MET A 464 -10.74 14.43 2.30
N TYR A 465 -11.34 15.63 2.30
CA TYR A 465 -10.63 16.86 1.96
C TYR A 465 -9.52 17.23 2.95
N SER A 466 -9.54 16.68 4.17
CA SER A 466 -8.56 17.01 5.22
C SER A 466 -7.36 16.06 5.26
N ILE A 467 -7.36 14.98 4.47
CA ILE A 467 -6.38 13.88 4.59
C ILE A 467 -5.57 13.61 3.32
N GLY A 468 -5.65 14.46 2.29
CA GLY A 468 -4.90 14.24 1.05
C GLY A 468 -5.53 13.20 0.14
N GLY A 469 -6.73 13.50 -0.35
CA GLY A 469 -7.52 12.69 -1.30
C GLY A 469 -6.76 12.28 -2.56
#